data_AF-X7YKU9-F1
#
_entry.id   AF-X7YKU9-F1
#
_cell.length_a   1.000
_cell.length_b   1.000
_cell.length_c   1.000
_cell.angle_alpha   90.00
_cell.angle_beta   90.00
_cell.angle_gamma   90.00
#
_symmetry.space_group_name_H-M   'P 1'
#
loop_
_entity.id
_entity.type
_entity.pdbx_description
1 polymer ?
#
loop_
_entity_poly.entity_id
_entity_poly.type
_entity_poly.pdbx_seq_one_letter_code
_entity_poly.pdbx_strand_id
1 'polypeptide(L)' 'MHDIFLIGFALAVAEFLGNRSAPIGIDVEGHGRHEELGPDVDLSHTVGWFTTKYPVSLTVGDLAWAQVRPVTPR' A
#
# COMPACT_ATOMS: atom_id res chain seq x y z
N MET A 1 5.66 6.61 -0.39
CA MET A 1 6.14 5.78 0.74
C MET A 1 5.26 4.55 0.96
N HIS A 2 3.94 4.62 0.71
CA HIS A 2 3.05 3.48 0.87
C HIS A 2 3.30 2.35 -0.16
N ASP A 3 3.72 2.71 -1.37
CA ASP A 3 3.85 1.79 -2.51
C ASP A 3 4.80 0.61 -2.24
N ILE A 4 5.95 0.85 -1.59
CA ILE A 4 6.91 -0.23 -1.30
C ILE A 4 6.35 -1.26 -0.33
N PHE A 5 5.55 -0.83 0.65
CA PHE A 5 4.88 -1.72 1.59
C PHE A 5 3.73 -2.47 0.93
N LEU A 6 2.95 -1.80 0.09
CA LEU A 6 1.88 -2.44 -0.67
C LEU A 6 2.43 -3.51 -1.63
N ILE A 7 3.52 -3.23 -2.33
CA ILE A 7 4.18 -4.19 -3.22
C ILE A 7 4.73 -5.37 -2.41
N GLY A 8 5.45 -5.12 -1.32
CA GLY A 8 6.00 -6.17 -0.47
C GLY A 8 4.91 -7.06 0.14
N PHE A 9 3.81 -6.46 0.60
CA PHE A 9 2.66 -7.19 1.13
C PHE A 9 1.95 -8.01 0.06
N ALA A 10 1.70 -7.43 -1.12
CA ALA A 10 1.08 -8.16 -2.23
C ALA A 10 1.94 -9.35 -2.70
N LEU A 11 3.26 -9.21 -2.76
CA LEU A 11 4.18 -10.31 -3.06
C LEU A 11 4.10 -11.43 -2.01
N ALA A 12 4.10 -11.08 -0.72
CA ALA A 12 3.99 -12.05 0.36
C ALA A 12 2.66 -12.81 0.33
N VAL A 13 1.55 -12.12 0.07
CA VAL A 13 0.21 -12.71 -0.03
C VAL A 13 0.11 -13.62 -1.27
N ALA A 14 0.62 -13.17 -2.43
CA ALA A 14 0.64 -13.98 -3.65
C ALA A 14 1.40 -15.30 -3.48
N GLU A 15 2.54 -15.25 -2.77
CA GLU A 15 3.32 -16.45 -2.45
C GLU A 15 2.56 -17.36 -1.47
N PHE A 16 2.00 -16.80 -0.40
CA PHE A 16 1.29 -17.56 0.62
C PHE A 16 0.05 -18.28 0.08
N LEU A 17 -0.71 -17.63 -0.81
CA LEU A 17 -1.93 -18.19 -1.39
C LEU A 17 -1.66 -19.05 -2.64
N GLY A 18 -0.42 -19.09 -3.14
CA GLY A 18 -0.06 -19.79 -4.37
C GLY A 18 -0.74 -19.23 -5.63
N ASN A 19 -1.19 -17.97 -5.60
CA ASN A 19 -2.05 -17.36 -6.63
C ASN A 19 -1.37 -16.19 -7.36
N ARG A 20 -0.18 -16.42 -7.93
CA ARG A 20 0.66 -15.36 -8.50
C ARG A 20 0.09 -14.57 -9.69
N SER A 21 -1.02 -15.02 -10.29
CA SER A 21 -1.62 -14.32 -11.45
C SER A 21 -2.93 -13.60 -11.15
N ALA A 22 -3.53 -13.80 -9.97
CA ALA A 22 -4.79 -13.16 -9.61
C ALA A 22 -4.54 -11.78 -8.98
N PRO A 23 -5.31 -10.73 -9.35
CA PRO A 23 -5.22 -9.45 -8.66
C PRO A 23 -5.56 -9.58 -7.17
N ILE A 24 -4.77 -8.93 -6.33
CA ILE A 24 -4.97 -8.85 -4.87
C ILE A 24 -5.64 -7.51 -4.56
N GLY A 25 -6.83 -7.56 -3.97
CA GLY A 25 -7.51 -6.39 -3.42
C GLY A 25 -7.03 -6.09 -2.00
N ILE A 26 -6.68 -4.83 -1.75
CA ILE A 26 -6.22 -4.34 -0.44
C ILE A 26 -7.03 -3.09 -0.09
N ASP A 27 -7.67 -3.10 1.07
CA ASP A 27 -8.27 -1.88 1.64
C ASP A 27 -7.18 -1.06 2.32
N VAL A 28 -6.87 0.10 1.75
CA VAL A 28 -5.83 0.99 2.27
C VAL A 28 -6.47 2.07 3.13
N GLU A 29 -5.91 2.26 4.33
CA GLU A 29 -6.31 3.30 5.27
C GLU A 29 -5.37 4.51 5.20
N GLY A 30 -5.97 5.70 5.15
CA GLY A 30 -5.26 6.97 5.20
C GLY A 30 -5.74 7.87 6.34
N HIS A 31 -4.91 8.83 6.73
CA HIS A 31 -5.20 9.78 7.81
C HIS A 31 -6.44 10.65 7.55
N GLY A 32 -6.79 10.89 6.29
CA GLY A 32 -7.96 11.66 5.86
C GLY A 32 -7.91 13.17 6.13
N ARG A 33 -6.78 13.69 6.57
CA ARG A 33 -6.52 15.12 6.78
C ARG A 33 -5.79 15.70 5.58
N HIS A 34 -6.49 15.87 4.46
CA HIS A 34 -5.93 16.50 3.27
C HIS A 34 -6.13 18.02 3.35
N GLU A 35 -5.12 18.78 2.90
CA GLU A 35 -5.16 20.25 2.86
C GLU A 35 -6.18 20.78 1.82
N GLU A 36 -6.58 19.94 0.87
CA GLU A 36 -7.50 20.29 -0.23
C GLU A 36 -8.99 20.15 0.13
N LEU A 37 -9.33 19.92 1.41
CA LEU A 37 -10.74 19.75 1.84
C LEU A 37 -11.57 21.04 1.68
N GLY A 38 -10.90 22.20 1.57
CA GLY A 38 -11.51 23.50 1.32
C GLY A 38 -10.57 24.65 1.71
N PRO A 39 -10.79 25.87 1.19
CA PRO A 39 -9.86 27.00 1.35
C PRO A 39 -9.61 27.43 2.81
N ASP A 40 -10.53 27.11 3.74
CA ASP A 40 -10.44 27.48 5.15
C ASP A 40 -10.52 26.26 6.11
N VAL A 41 -10.28 25.05 5.61
CA VAL A 41 -10.37 23.83 6.43
C VAL A 41 -8.99 23.40 6.92
N ASP A 42 -8.67 23.73 8.18
CA ASP A 42 -7.48 23.21 8.88
C ASP A 42 -7.88 22.17 9.93
N LEU A 43 -7.42 20.93 9.73
CA LEU A 43 -7.66 19.82 10.65
C LEU A 43 -6.46 19.49 11.54
N SER A 44 -5.34 20.22 11.44
CA SER A 44 -4.07 19.87 12.09
C SER A 44 -4.22 19.64 13.60
N HIS A 45 -5.05 20.46 14.25
CA HIS A 45 -5.28 20.44 15.70
C HIS A 45 -6.66 19.89 16.11
N THR A 46 -7.39 19.25 15.20
CA THR A 46 -8.76 18.78 15.46
C THR A 46 -8.80 17.31 15.85
N VAL A 47 -9.20 16.98 17.08
CA VAL A 47 -9.39 15.59 17.51
C VAL A 47 -10.70 15.04 16.94
N GLY A 48 -10.65 13.88 16.31
CA GLY A 48 -11.80 13.22 15.71
C GLY A 48 -11.40 11.98 14.90
N TRP A 49 -12.40 11.26 14.37
CA TRP A 49 -12.15 10.10 13.50
C TRP A 49 -12.20 10.53 12.03
N PHE A 50 -11.02 10.69 11.43
CA PHE A 50 -10.86 11.15 10.04
C PHE A 50 -10.42 10.06 9.06
N THR A 51 -10.23 8.82 9.51
CA THR A 51 -9.71 7.72 8.68
C THR A 51 -10.47 7.59 7.37
N THR A 52 -9.73 7.57 6.28
CA THR A 52 -10.24 7.29 4.94
C THR A 52 -9.90 5.86 4.55
N LYS A 53 -10.77 5.23 3.74
CA LYS A 53 -10.51 3.93 3.14
C LYS A 53 -10.67 4.02 1.64
N TYR A 54 -9.75 3.43 0.91
CA TYR A 54 -9.87 3.28 -0.54
C TYR A 54 -9.31 1.91 -0.97
N PRO A 55 -9.93 1.28 -1.98
CA PRO A 55 -9.46 0.00 -2.47
C PRO A 55 -8.27 0.21 -3.41
N VAL A 56 -7.28 -0.68 -3.28
CA VAL A 56 -6.19 -0.83 -4.24
C VAL A 56 -6.23 -2.25 -4.78
N SER A 57 -6.24 -2.38 -6.11
CA SER A 57 -6.08 -3.66 -6.78
C SER A 57 -4.66 -3.75 -7.34
N LEU A 58 -3.88 -4.73 -6.85
CA LEU A 58 -2.51 -4.96 -7.30
C LEU A 58 -2.41 -6.29 -8.01
N THR A 59 -1.87 -6.25 -9.23
CA THR A 59 -1.38 -7.45 -9.91
C THR A 59 0.13 -7.46 -9.76
N VAL A 60 0.65 -8.42 -9.01
CA VAL A 60 2.09 -8.68 -8.96
C VAL A 60 2.42 -9.63 -10.10
N GLY A 61 3.27 -9.18 -11.04
CA GLY A 61 3.78 -10.06 -12.09
C GLY A 61 4.67 -11.15 -11.51
N ASP A 62 5.04 -12.13 -12.34
CA ASP A 62 6.03 -13.13 -11.95
C ASP A 62 7.35 -12.45 -11.59
N LEU A 63 7.63 -12.38 -10.29
CA LEU A 63 8.92 -11.95 -9.78
C LEU A 63 9.87 -13.14 -9.96
N ALA A 64 10.75 -13.08 -10.97
CA ALA A 64 11.79 -14.09 -11.11
C ALA A 64 12.74 -13.94 -9.92
N TRP A 65 12.60 -14.77 -8.88
CA TRP A 65 13.43 -14.73 -7.67
C TRP A 65 14.94 -14.73 -7.96
N ALA A 66 15.37 -15.29 -9.10
CA ALA A 66 16.75 -15.20 -9.59
C ALA A 66 17.27 -13.75 -9.78
N GLN A 67 16.37 -12.78 -9.97
CA GLN A 67 16.67 -11.36 -10.12
C GLN A 67 16.69 -10.61 -8.77
N VAL A 68 16.14 -11.20 -7.71
CA VAL A 68 16.14 -10.61 -6.36
C VAL A 68 17.45 -10.98 -5.67
N ARG A 69 18.40 -10.03 -5.64
CA ARG A 69 19.68 -10.22 -4.95
C ARG A 69 19.62 -9.63 -3.53
N PRO A 70 20.08 -10.36 -2.50
CA PRO A 70 20.27 -9.77 -1.19
C PRO A 70 21.28 -8.63 -1.29
N VAL A 71 21.00 -7.51 -0.62
CA VAL A 71 22.00 -6.45 -0.42
C VAL A 71 23.18 -7.10 0.29
N THR A 72 24.33 -7.13 -0.39
CA THR A 72 25.57 -7.56 0.23
C THR A 72 26.04 -6.39 1.10
N PRO A 73 26.22 -6.57 2.43
CA PRO A 73 26.77 -5.51 3.27
C PRO A 73 28.19 -5.18 2.79
N ARG A 74 28.53 -3.89 2.81
CA ARG A 74 29.86 -3.40 2.44
C ARG A 74 30.90 -3.70 3.53
#